data_AF-A0A1G8RPC2-F1
#
_entry.id   AF-A0A1G8RPC2-F1
#
_cell.length_a   1.000
_cell.length_b   1.000
_cell.length_c   1.000
_cell.angle_alpha   90.00
_cell.angle_beta   90.00
_cell.angle_gamma   90.00
#
_symmetry.space_group_name_H-M   'P 1'
#
loop_
_entity.id
_entity.type
_entity.pdbx_description
1 polymer ?
#
loop_
_entity_poly.entity_id
_entity_poly.type
_entity_poly.pdbx_seq_one_letter_code
_entity_poly.pdbx_strand_id
1 'polypeptide(L)' 'MAPYRRGFGSVKVTATVAGTSWDTSIFPDSKSGSYLLPVKRSIRMAAGLREGDSVEVGLDIAEPGARG' A
#
# COMPACT_ATOMS: atom_id res chain seq x y z
N MET A 1 16.29 -15.36 -5.56
CA MET A 1 15.37 -14.24 -5.29
C MET A 1 16.11 -12.94 -5.60
N ALA A 2 15.82 -12.30 -6.73
CA ALA A 2 16.46 -11.03 -7.08
C ALA A 2 15.90 -9.91 -6.19
N PRO A 3 16.72 -8.99 -5.66
CA PRO A 3 16.22 -7.92 -4.82
C PRO A 3 15.30 -7.03 -5.66
N TYR A 4 14.06 -6.84 -5.20
CA TYR A 4 13.11 -5.91 -5.78
C TYR A 4 13.70 -4.49 -5.65
N ARG A 5 14.48 -4.05 -6.64
CA ARG A 5 15.05 -2.71 -6.71
C ARG A 5 14.54 -2.03 -7.96
N ARG A 6 13.41 -1.32 -7.83
CA ARG A 6 12.96 -0.31 -8.80
C ARG A 6 12.52 0.93 -8.03
N GLY A 7 13.30 2.02 -8.13
CA GLY A 7 12.97 3.39 -7.66
C GLY A 7 12.78 3.56 -6.15
N PHE A 8 13.70 4.23 -5.46
CA PHE A 8 13.63 4.64 -4.03
C PHE A 8 13.26 3.57 -2.98
N GLY A 9 13.06 2.30 -3.36
CA GLY A 9 12.58 1.24 -2.46
C GLY A 9 11.06 1.13 -2.35
N SER A 10 10.29 1.84 -3.18
CA SER A 10 8.82 1.74 -3.17
C SER A 10 8.34 0.38 -3.70
N VAL A 11 7.31 -0.20 -3.09
CA VAL A 11 6.72 -1.48 -3.50
C VAL A 11 5.32 -1.23 -4.03
N LYS A 12 5.01 -1.72 -5.23
CA LYS A 12 3.66 -1.64 -5.79
C LYS A 12 2.78 -2.73 -5.18
N VAL A 13 1.61 -2.33 -4.70
CA VAL A 13 0.66 -3.21 -4.03
C VAL A 13 -0.76 -2.89 -4.44
N THR A 14 -1.64 -3.89 -4.30
CA THR A 14 -3.08 -3.67 -4.18
C THR A 14 -3.42 -3.72 -2.69
N ALA A 15 -3.94 -2.62 -2.16
CA ALA A 15 -4.34 -2.51 -0.76
C ALA A 15 -5.85 -2.69 -0.64
N THR A 16 -6.31 -3.37 0.41
CA THR A 16 -7.73 -3.59 0.69
C THR A 16 -8.05 -3.25 2.15
N VAL A 17 -9.06 -2.41 2.35
CA VAL A 17 -9.56 -2.03 3.69
C VAL A 17 -11.08 -1.97 3.65
N ALA A 18 -11.76 -2.65 4.58
CA ALA A 18 -13.22 -2.67 4.68
C ALA A 18 -13.93 -2.96 3.33
N GLY A 19 -13.38 -3.90 2.54
CA GLY A 19 -13.91 -4.27 1.21
C GLY A 19 -13.61 -3.27 0.09
N THR A 20 -12.94 -2.15 0.37
CA THR A 20 -12.47 -1.20 -0.64
C THR A 20 -11.04 -1.53 -1.03
N SER A 21 -10.82 -1.83 -2.31
CA SER A 21 -9.48 -2.15 -2.85
C SER A 21 -8.97 -1.06 -3.79
N TRP A 22 -7.67 -0.76 -3.75
CA TRP A 22 -7.03 0.18 -4.66
C TRP A 22 -5.54 -0.13 -4.88
N ASP A 23 -5.07 0.16 -6.09
CA ASP A 23 -3.64 0.08 -6.40
C ASP A 23 -2.89 1.31 -5.92
N THR A 24 -1.75 1.09 -5.27
CA THR A 24 -0.86 2.16 -4.83
C THR A 24 0.58 1.66 -4.72
N SER A 25 1.49 2.58 -4.39
CA SER A 25 2.83 2.22 -3.93
C SER A 25 2.95 2.52 -2.45
N ILE A 26 3.58 1.60 -1.72
CA ILE A 26 4.02 1.83 -0.34
C ILE A 26 5.50 2.20 -0.33
N PHE A 27 5.89 3.05 0.62
CA PHE A 27 7.24 3.62 0.69
C PHE A 27 7.88 3.29 2.02
N PRO A 28 9.14 2.85 2.06
CA PRO A 28 9.83 2.62 3.33
C PRO A 28 10.00 3.95 4.07
N ASP A 29 9.72 3.94 5.37
CA ASP A 29 10.05 5.03 6.29
C ASP A 29 11.10 4.57 7.30
N SER A 30 12.33 5.01 7.09
CA SER A 30 13.47 4.64 7.93
C SER A 30 13.35 5.14 9.38
N LYS A 31 12.53 6.16 9.63
CA LYS A 31 12.34 6.69 10.99
C LYS A 31 11.52 5.75 11.86
N SER A 32 10.44 5.18 11.32
CA SER A 32 9.61 4.21 12.02
C SER A 32 10.02 2.75 11.81
N GLY A 33 10.88 2.47 10.82
CA GLY A 33 11.23 1.10 10.43
C GLY A 33 10.07 0.36 9.77
N SER A 34 9.15 1.09 9.13
CA SER A 34 7.90 0.57 8.57
C SER A 34 7.69 1.03 7.12
N TYR A 35 6.53 0.70 6.55
CA TYR A 35 6.09 1.20 5.25
C TYR A 35 4.93 2.17 5.42
N LEU A 36 4.97 3.28 4.72
CA LEU A 36 3.86 4.23 4.62
C LEU A 36 2.92 3.77 3.51
N LEU A 37 1.66 3.56 3.86
CA LEU A 37 0.55 3.31 2.93
C LEU A 37 -0.24 4.60 2.72
N PRO A 38 -0.17 5.23 1.53
CA PRO A 38 -0.97 6.41 1.24
C PRO A 38 -2.46 6.05 1.13
N VAL A 39 -3.30 6.67 1.97
CA VAL A 39 -4.76 6.53 1.92
C VAL A 39 -5.41 7.87 1.52
N LYS A 40 -5.75 7.99 0.23
CA LYS A 40 -6.36 9.20 -0.34
C LYS A 40 -7.75 9.46 0.26
N ARG A 41 -8.20 10.72 0.22
CA ARG A 41 -9.52 11.13 0.75
C ARG A 41 -10.68 10.31 0.17
N SER A 42 -10.69 10.06 -1.13
CA SER A 42 -11.74 9.28 -1.79
C SER A 42 -11.81 7.85 -1.25
N ILE A 43 -10.66 7.21 -1.00
CA ILE A 43 -10.57 5.88 -0.42
C ILE A 43 -11.09 5.87 1.01
N ARG A 44 -10.69 6.85 1.85
CA ARG A 44 -11.20 6.96 3.22
C ARG A 44 -12.72 7.09 3.26
N MET A 45 -13.29 7.89 2.37
CA MET A 45 -14.75 8.06 2.28
C MET A 45 -15.44 6.77 1.82
N ALA A 46 -14.90 6.07 0.82
CA ALA A 46 -15.46 4.81 0.31
C ALA A 46 -15.41 3.68 1.35
N ALA A 47 -14.31 3.60 2.11
CA ALA A 47 -14.10 2.61 3.17
C ALA A 47 -14.71 3.04 4.53
N GLY A 48 -15.31 4.24 4.62
CA GLY A 48 -15.92 4.75 5.86
C GLY A 48 -14.94 5.07 6.99
N LEU A 49 -13.66 5.32 6.68
CA LEU A 49 -12.59 5.51 7.66
C LEU A 49 -12.64 6.87 8.35
N ARG A 50 -12.46 6.84 9.67
CA ARG A 50 -12.37 8.01 10.55
C ARG A 50 -11.07 7.98 11.36
N GLU A 51 -10.73 9.13 11.92
CA GLU A 51 -9.58 9.23 12.82
C GLU A 51 -9.82 8.40 14.09
N GLY A 52 -8.82 7.62 14.49
CA GLY A 52 -8.91 6.72 15.65
C GLY A 52 -9.40 5.31 15.33
N ASP A 53 -9.89 5.05 14.12
CA ASP A 53 -10.33 3.70 13.74
C ASP A 53 -9.15 2.72 13.71
N SER A 54 -9.37 1.54 14.28
CA SER A 54 -8.50 0.38 14.08
C SER A 54 -9.06 -0.44 12.92
N VAL A 55 -8.26 -0.68 11.88
CA VAL A 55 -8.71 -1.36 10.67
C VAL A 55 -7.75 -2.46 10.26
N GLU A 56 -8.31 -3.52 9.69
CA GLU A 56 -7.55 -4.55 9.02
C GLU A 56 -7.19 -4.10 7.61
N VAL A 57 -5.92 -4.27 7.24
CA VAL A 57 -5.37 -3.88 5.94
C VAL A 57 -4.78 -5.11 5.27
N GLY A 58 -5.38 -5.51 4.14
CA GLY A 58 -4.79 -6.51 3.25
C GLY A 58 -3.85 -5.85 2.25
N LEU A 59 -2.68 -6.46 2.01
CA LEU A 59 -1.71 -6.00 1.02
C LEU A 59 -1.28 -7.17 0.14
N ASP A 60 -1.52 -7.05 -1.15
CA ASP A 60 -1.02 -7.98 -2.16
C ASP A 60 0.07 -7.31 -2.98
N ILE A 61 1.24 -7.94 -3.08
CA ILE A 61 2.33 -7.43 -3.90
C ILE A 61 1.95 -7.61 -5.36
N ALA A 62 1.85 -6.52 -6.10
CA ALA A 62 1.71 -6.61 -7.54
C ALA A 62 3.01 -7.18 -8.09
N GLU A 63 2.94 -8.34 -8.75
CA GLU A 63 4.10 -8.99 -9.34
C GLU A 63 4.92 -7.96 -10.12
N PRO A 64 6.26 -7.93 -9.96
CA PRO A 64 7.10 -7.06 -10.76
C PRO A 64 6.91 -7.47 -12.22
N GLY A 65 6.16 -6.65 -12.97
CA GLY A 65 5.73 -6.94 -14.34
C GLY A 65 6.78 -7.73 -15.10
N ALA A 66 6.43 -8.98 -15.45
CA ALA A 66 7.11 -9.76 -16.45
C ALA A 66 7.30 -8.85 -17.66
N ARG A 67 8.57 -8.49 -17.92
CA ARG A 67 8.91 -7.73 -19.11
C ARG A 67 8.65 -8.65 -20.30
N GLY A 68 7.72 -8.26 -21.17
CA GLY A 68 7.86 -8.53 -22.60
C GLY A 68 8.98 -7.67 -23.17
#